data_AF-E1ZDR9-F1
#
_entry.id   AF-E1ZDR9-F1
#
_cell.length_a   1.000
_cell.length_b   1.000
_cell.length_c   1.000
_cell.angle_alpha   90.00
_cell.angle_beta   90.00
_cell.angle_gamma   90.00
#
_symmetry.space_group_name_H-M   'P 1'
#
loop_
_entity.id
_entity.type
_entity.pdbx_description
1 polymer ?
#
loop_
_entity_poly.entity_id
_entity_poly.type
_entity_poly.pdbx_seq_one_letter_code
_entity_poly.pdbx_strand_id
1 'polypeptide(L)' 'FVGLRQQGCGTYALVFRARSRVSGKLVALKRMKLDSQEEGVPTTALREVSLLRQLAGSPHIVQLEDVVWDQRSLYLVME' A
#
# COMPACT_ATOMS: atom_id res chain seq x y z
N PHE A 1 7.82 -2.88 9.27
CA PHE A 1 6.78 -2.15 10.05
C PHE A 1 6.49 -2.87 11.37
N VAL A 2 5.94 -2.20 12.38
CA VAL A 2 5.51 -2.79 13.68
C VAL A 2 4.11 -2.35 14.06
N GLY A 3 3.47 -3.13 14.95
CA GLY A 3 2.15 -2.79 15.48
C GLY A 3 1.06 -2.81 14.42
N LEU A 4 1.07 -3.81 13.54
CA LEU A 4 0.07 -3.99 12.49
C LEU A 4 -1.32 -4.11 13.11
N ARG A 5 -2.19 -3.14 12.82
CA ARG A 5 -3.60 -3.18 13.22
C ARG A 5 -4.48 -2.95 12.00
N GLN A 6 -5.26 -3.94 11.62
CA GLN A 6 -6.21 -3.80 10.51
C GLN A 6 -7.19 -2.65 10.78
N GLN A 7 -7.32 -1.74 9.82
CA GLN A 7 -8.25 -0.61 9.86
C GLN A 7 -9.44 -0.81 8.92
N GLY A 8 -9.27 -1.58 7.84
CA GLY A 8 -10.37 -1.81 6.90
C GLY A 8 -10.05 -2.89 5.87
N CYS A 9 -11.10 -3.34 5.18
CA CYS A 9 -10.98 -4.20 4.01
C CYS A 9 -11.62 -3.52 2.79
N GLY A 10 -10.89 -3.46 1.69
CA GLY A 10 -11.43 -3.17 0.37
C GLY A 10 -11.70 -4.46 -0.40
N THR A 11 -12.36 -4.32 -1.56
CA THR A 11 -12.59 -5.41 -2.51
C THR A 11 -11.29 -6.15 -2.82
N TYR A 12 -10.23 -5.40 -3.13
CA TYR A 12 -8.93 -5.94 -3.59
C TYR A 12 -7.78 -5.77 -2.59
N ALA A 13 -8.04 -5.29 -1.37
CA ALA A 13 -6.97 -4.99 -0.42
C ALA A 13 -7.39 -5.09 1.04
N LEU A 14 -6.41 -5.25 1.92
CA LEU A 14 -6.54 -5.04 3.36
C LEU A 14 -5.69 -3.84 3.75
N VAL A 15 -6.23 -2.96 4.59
CA VAL A 15 -5.52 -1.76 5.05
C VAL A 15 -5.13 -1.94 6.51
N PHE A 16 -3.85 -1.78 6.80
CA PHE A 16 -3.29 -1.86 8.15
C PHE A 16 -2.70 -0.52 8.54
N ARG A 17 -2.92 -0.11 9.78
CA ARG A 17 -2.15 0.94 10.42
C ARG A 17 -0.90 0.30 11.01
N ALA A 18 0.26 0.91 10.82
CA ALA A 18 1.53 0.43 11.37
C ALA A 18 2.48 1.60 11.67
N ARG A 19 3.57 1.32 12.37
CA ARG A 19 4.70 2.26 12.51
C ARG A 19 5.89 1.77 11.70
N SER A 20 6.50 2.67 10.95
CA SER A 20 7.78 2.40 10.28
C SER A 20 8.89 2.28 11.33
N ARG A 21 9.71 1.23 11.24
CA ARG A 21 10.88 1.06 12.13
C ARG A 21 12.02 2.00 11.75
N VAL A 22 12.08 2.42 10.48
CA VAL A 22 13.16 3.24 9.92
C VAL A 22 12.90 4.70 10.21
N SER A 23 11.71 5.20 9.83
CA SER A 23 11.36 6.62 9.98
C SER A 23 10.64 6.94 11.29
N GLY A 24 10.17 5.94 12.03
CA GLY A 24 9.33 6.13 13.22
C GLY A 24 7.91 6.65 12.93
N LYS A 25 7.59 7.00 11.68
CA LYS A 25 6.28 7.52 11.27
C LYS A 25 5.18 6.47 11.38
N LEU A 26 3.98 6.95 11.69
CA LEU A 26 2.77 6.16 11.49
C LEU A 26 2.45 6.12 10.00
N VAL A 27 2.07 4.97 9.48
CA VAL A 27 1.76 4.76 8.06
C VAL A 27 0.54 3.85 7.90
N ALA A 28 -0.14 4.01 6.77
CA ALA A 28 -1.10 3.05 6.26
C ALA A 28 -0.42 2.09 5.27
N LEU A 29 -0.63 0.79 5.47
CA LEU A 29 -0.15 -0.27 4.59
C LEU A 29 -1.36 -0.88 3.89
N LYS A 30 -1.50 -0.62 2.59
CA LYS A 30 -2.51 -1.26 1.74
C LYS A 30 -1.90 -2.52 1.13
N ARG A 31 -2.22 -3.66 1.72
CA ARG A 31 -1.83 -4.99 1.25
C ARG A 31 -2.79 -5.41 0.15
N MET A 32 -2.29 -5.57 -1.07
CA MET A 32 -3.07 -6.05 -2.21
C MET A 32 -3.33 -7.55 -2.07
N LYS A 33 -4.58 -7.96 -2.32
CA LYS A 33 -4.95 -9.36 -2.47
C LYS A 33 -4.52 -9.78 -3.87
N LEU A 34 -3.41 -10.51 -3.96
CA LEU A 34 -2.98 -11.11 -5.21
C LEU A 34 -3.68 -12.45 -5.33
N ASP A 35 -4.56 -12.58 -6.31
CA ASP A 35 -5.25 -13.84 -6.56
C ASP A 35 -4.25 -14.83 -7.16
N SER A 36 -4.21 -16.04 -6.61
CA SER A 36 -3.20 -17.06 -6.96
C SER A 36 -3.28 -17.57 -8.41
N GLN A 37 -4.35 -17.21 -9.13
CA GLN A 37 -4.62 -17.64 -10.50
C GLN A 37 -4.12 -16.63 -11.57
N GLU A 38 -3.92 -15.36 -11.20
CA GLU A 38 -3.41 -14.36 -12.12
C GLU A 38 -1.89 -14.24 -11.97
N GLU A 39 -1.14 -14.54 -13.04
CA GLU A 39 0.30 -14.28 -13.07
C GLU A 39 0.55 -12.77 -13.07
N GLY A 40 1.19 -12.28 -11.99
CA GLY A 40 1.72 -10.92 -11.91
C GLY A 40 0.99 -9.99 -10.95
N VAL A 41 1.26 -8.70 -11.07
CA VAL A 41 0.63 -7.64 -10.27
C VAL A 41 -0.67 -7.20 -10.98
N PRO A 42 -1.83 -7.18 -10.29
CA PRO A 42 -3.09 -6.73 -10.86
C PRO A 42 -2.94 -5.36 -11.53
N THR A 43 -3.49 -5.22 -12.73
CA THR A 43 -3.45 -3.95 -13.48
C THR A 43 -4.06 -2.79 -12.71
N THR A 44 -5.04 -3.08 -11.86
CA THR A 44 -5.65 -2.13 -10.91
C THR A 44 -4.63 -1.57 -9.91
N ALA A 45 -3.75 -2.40 -9.37
CA ALA A 45 -2.69 -1.97 -8.46
C ALA A 45 -1.66 -1.09 -9.19
N LEU A 46 -1.27 -1.46 -10.41
CA LEU A 46 -0.35 -0.66 -11.23
C LEU A 46 -0.93 0.71 -11.56
N ARG A 47 -2.23 0.79 -11.89
CA ARG A 47 -2.94 2.05 -12.12
C ARG A 47 -2.93 2.94 -10.88
N GLU A 48 -3.24 2.39 -9.70
CA GLU A 48 -3.18 3.15 -8.44
C GLU A 48 -1.78 3.70 -8.18
N VAL A 49 -0.74 2.88 -8.28
CA VAL A 49 0.65 3.31 -8.07
C VAL A 49 1.05 4.41 -9.04
N SER A 50 0.74 4.25 -10.33
CA SER A 50 1.08 5.24 -11.36
C SER A 50 0.41 6.59 -11.10
N LEU A 51 -0.89 6.57 -10.77
CA LEU A 51 -1.65 7.80 -10.49
C LEU A 51 -1.14 8.48 -9.22
N LEU A 52 -0.93 7.75 -8.13
CA LEU A 52 -0.43 8.32 -6.88
C LEU A 52 0.97 8.93 -7.04
N ARG A 53 1.85 8.29 -7.84
CA ARG A 53 3.17 8.86 -8.15
C ARG A 53 3.10 10.14 -8.97
N GLN A 54 2.17 10.22 -9.93
CA GLN A 54 1.97 11.44 -10.74
C GLN A 54 1.39 12.59 -9.92
N LEU A 55 0.61 12.28 -8.88
CA LEU A 55 -0.04 13.24 -7.98
C LEU A 55 0.82 13.56 -6.75
N ALA A 56 2.06 13.08 -6.70
CA ALA A 56 2.99 13.32 -5.60
C ALA A 56 3.23 14.83 -5.41
N GLY A 57 3.25 15.26 -4.14
CA GLY A 57 3.46 16.66 -3.76
C GLY A 57 2.19 17.51 -3.59
N SER A 58 1.01 16.98 -3.92
CA SER A 58 -0.26 17.63 -3.58
C SER A 58 -0.58 17.48 -2.08
N PRO A 59 -0.89 18.57 -1.35
CA PRO A 59 -1.23 18.51 0.09
C PRO A 59 -2.63 17.93 0.35
N HIS A 60 -3.44 17.71 -0.68
CA HIS A 60 -4.83 17.24 -0.57
C HIS A 60 -5.02 15.80 -1.05
N ILE A 61 -3.93 15.13 -1.43
CA ILE A 61 -3.94 13.76 -1.94
C ILE A 61 -2.98 12.95 -1.10
N VAL A 62 -3.43 11.76 -0.69
CA VAL A 62 -2.61 10.82 0.08
C VAL A 62 -1.30 10.54 -0.65
N GLN A 63 -0.18 10.68 0.05
CA GLN A 63 1.13 10.41 -0.51
C GLN A 63 1.44 8.90 -0.47
N LEU A 64 1.90 8.37 -1.60
CA LEU A 64 2.53 7.07 -1.67
C LEU A 64 4.01 7.22 -1.29
N GLU A 65 4.37 6.84 -0.07
CA GLU A 65 5.76 6.91 0.42
C GLU A 65 6.63 5.82 -0.23
N ASP A 66 6.11 4.60 -0.36
CA ASP A 66 6.88 3.46 -0.90
C ASP A 66 5.99 2.32 -1.43
N VAL A 67 6.58 1.41 -2.20
CA VAL A 67 5.95 0.17 -2.67
C VAL A 67 6.85 -1.01 -2.31
N VAL A 68 6.35 -1.87 -1.42
CA VAL A 68 7.11 -3.01 -0.90
C VAL A 68 6.51 -4.31 -1.41
N TRP A 69 7.37 -5.20 -1.92
CA TRP A 69 7.00 -6.56 -2.27
C TRP A 69 7.55 -7.52 -1.22
N ASP A 70 6.67 -8.23 -0.52
CA ASP A 70 7.05 -9.23 0.48
C ASP A 70 6.15 -10.45 0.41
N GLN A 71 6.72 -11.67 0.49
CA GLN A 71 5.99 -12.94 0.54
C GLN A 71 4.79 -13.06 -0.43
N ARG A 72 4.97 -12.65 -1.71
CA ARG A 72 3.89 -12.60 -2.71
C ARG A 72 2.71 -11.72 -2.27
N SER A 73 2.99 -10.60 -1.64
CA SER A 73 2.03 -9.57 -1.29
C SER A 73 2.65 -8.22 -1.64
N LEU A 74 1.91 -7.43 -2.40
CA LEU A 74 2.28 -6.04 -2.69
C LEU A 74 1.70 -5.15 -1.61
N TYR A 75 2.53 -4.28 -1.05
CA TYR A 75 2.16 -3.29 -0.05
C TYR A 75 2.41 -1.89 -0.60
N LEU A 76 1.37 -1.06 -0.61
CA LEU A 76 1.50 0.38 -0.83
C LEU A 76 1.61 1.03 0.55
N VAL A 77 2.73 1.73 0.78
CA VAL A 77 3.01 2.47 2.01
C VAL A 77 2.55 3.91 1.81
N MET A 78 1.62 4.35 2.65
CA MET A 78 0.99 5.65 2.57
C MET A 78 1.07 6.38 3.91
N GLU A 79 1.00 7.71 3.90
CA GLU A 79 0.91 8.53 5.12
C GLU A 79 -0.36 8.29 5.95
#